data_AF-X7XQ54-F1
#
_entry.id   AF-X7XQ54-F1
#
_cell.length_a   1.000
_cell.length_b   1.000
_cell.length_c   1.000
_cell.angle_alpha   90.00
_cell.angle_beta   90.00
_cell.angle_gamma   90.00
#
_symmetry.space_group_name_H-M   'P 1'
#
loop_
_entity.id
_entity.type
_entity.pdbx_description
1 polymer ?
#
loop_
_entity_poly.entity_id
_entity_poly.type
_entity_poly.pdbx_seq_one_letter_code
_entity_poly.pdbx_strand_id
1 'polypeptide(L)'
;MAAPAASAASVRTDVGGAGGTGGAGGLVGAGGAGGDGGLGVSAAAGNGGAGGRAGLLSGNGGAGGHGGTGHTSGGIGGTGGAAGLLSGAGGTGGTGGPVSG
;
A
#
# COMPACT_ATOMS: atom_id res chain seq x y z
N MET A 1 3.24 47.74 -12.92
CA MET A 1 2.89 46.47 -13.61
C MET A 1 3.73 45.38 -12.95
N ALA A 2 3.11 44.57 -12.10
CA ALA A 2 3.78 43.58 -11.26
C ALA A 2 4.13 42.32 -12.06
N ALA A 3 5.28 41.72 -11.77
CA ALA A 3 5.68 40.41 -12.31
C ALA A 3 4.62 39.35 -11.97
N PRO A 4 4.37 38.36 -12.85
CA PRO A 4 3.49 37.26 -12.50
C PRO A 4 4.11 36.53 -11.31
N ALA A 5 3.38 36.45 -10.20
CA ALA A 5 3.63 35.43 -9.21
C ALA A 5 3.48 34.10 -9.95
N ALA A 6 4.59 33.44 -10.27
CA ALA A 6 4.56 32.02 -10.50
C ALA A 6 3.88 31.46 -9.25
N SER A 7 2.61 31.07 -9.37
CA SER A 7 1.91 30.38 -8.30
C SER A 7 2.88 29.30 -7.85
N ALA A 8 3.24 29.34 -6.58
CA ALA A 8 3.67 28.14 -5.88
C ALA A 8 2.47 27.17 -5.93
N ALA A 9 2.16 26.65 -7.12
CA ALA A 9 1.57 25.35 -7.27
C ALA A 9 2.48 24.51 -6.41
N SER A 10 1.97 24.12 -5.23
CA SER A 10 2.59 23.12 -4.40
C SER A 10 3.20 22.11 -5.36
N VAL A 11 4.50 21.87 -5.29
CA VAL A 11 5.10 20.67 -5.88
C VAL A 11 4.42 19.51 -5.16
N ARG A 12 3.18 19.23 -5.56
CA ARG A 12 2.50 17.99 -5.29
C ARG A 12 3.24 17.10 -6.26
N THR A 13 4.30 16.48 -5.77
CA THR A 13 4.91 15.39 -6.51
C THR A 13 3.75 14.49 -6.89
N ASP A 14 3.43 14.38 -8.19
CA ASP A 14 2.33 13.58 -8.72
C ASP A 14 2.55 12.07 -8.51
N VAL A 15 3.41 11.74 -7.54
CA VAL A 15 3.70 10.40 -7.07
C VAL A 15 2.47 9.91 -6.33
N GLY A 16 2.02 8.70 -6.69
CA GLY A 16 0.91 8.06 -5.99
C GLY A 16 1.24 7.86 -4.50
N GLY A 17 0.28 8.13 -3.63
CA GLY A 17 0.45 7.89 -2.20
C GLY A 17 0.61 6.40 -1.89
N ALA A 18 1.51 6.03 -0.97
CA ALA A 18 1.61 4.65 -0.52
C ALA A 18 0.33 4.19 0.18
N GLY A 19 -0.02 2.92 0.00
CA GLY A 19 -1.12 2.28 0.71
C GLY A 19 -0.84 2.14 2.20
N GLY A 20 -1.87 2.30 3.02
CA GLY A 20 -1.76 2.14 4.48
C GLY A 20 -1.48 0.70 4.89
N THR A 21 -0.72 0.48 5.96
CA THR A 21 -0.53 -0.86 6.53
C THR A 21 -1.81 -1.38 7.16
N GLY A 22 -2.09 -2.68 6.99
CA GLY A 22 -3.20 -3.34 7.66
C GLY A 22 -3.02 -3.42 9.18
N GLY A 23 -4.12 -3.30 9.92
CA GLY A 23 -4.13 -3.38 11.38
C GLY A 23 -3.80 -4.77 11.92
N ALA A 24 -3.25 -4.85 13.13
CA ALA A 24 -2.95 -6.13 13.79
C ALA A 24 -4.21 -6.79 14.39
N GLY A 25 -4.27 -8.12 14.36
CA GLY A 25 -5.38 -8.93 14.87
C GLY A 25 -5.44 -9.09 16.40
N GLY A 26 -4.55 -8.45 17.17
CA GLY A 26 -4.58 -8.50 18.64
C GLY A 26 -4.17 -9.84 19.26
N LEU A 27 -4.93 -10.34 20.25
CA LEU A 27 -4.67 -11.65 20.85
C LEU A 27 -5.23 -12.80 20.00
N VAL A 28 -6.43 -12.61 19.46
CA VAL A 28 -7.14 -13.53 18.58
C VAL A 28 -7.86 -12.70 17.53
N GLY A 29 -7.58 -12.94 16.25
CA GLY A 29 -8.17 -12.16 15.17
C GLY A 29 -7.37 -12.23 13.88
N ALA A 30 -8.02 -11.96 12.75
CA ALA A 30 -7.29 -11.81 11.49
C ALA A 30 -6.57 -10.47 11.44
N GLY A 31 -5.44 -10.43 10.73
CA GLY A 31 -4.80 -9.17 10.37
C GLY A 31 -5.59 -8.45 9.28
N GLY A 32 -5.65 -7.12 9.34
CA GLY A 32 -6.30 -6.30 8.32
C GLY A 32 -5.51 -6.34 7.00
N ALA A 33 -6.20 -6.21 5.86
CA ALA A 33 -5.51 -6.05 4.58
C ALA A 33 -4.73 -4.73 4.53
N GLY A 34 -3.61 -4.73 3.80
CA GLY A 34 -2.92 -3.51 3.42
C GLY A 34 -3.72 -2.76 2.36
N GLY A 35 -3.70 -1.42 2.40
CA GLY A 35 -4.32 -0.59 1.38
C GLY A 35 -3.54 -0.62 0.07
N ASP A 36 -4.20 -0.41 -1.04
CA ASP A 36 -3.54 -0.29 -2.34
C ASP A 36 -2.74 1.01 -2.46
N GLY A 37 -1.71 0.98 -3.30
CA GLY A 37 -0.94 2.15 -3.69
C GLY A 37 -1.73 3.06 -4.63
N GLY A 38 -1.58 4.37 -4.44
CA GLY A 38 -2.25 5.39 -5.25
C GLY A 38 -1.69 5.50 -6.67
N LEU A 39 -2.49 6.10 -7.55
CA LEU A 39 -2.14 6.35 -8.95
C LEU A 39 -1.08 7.46 -9.05
N GLY A 40 -0.04 7.23 -9.85
CA GLY A 40 0.93 8.25 -10.24
C GLY A 40 0.64 8.77 -11.64
N VAL A 41 -0.08 9.88 -11.78
CA VAL A 41 -0.60 10.34 -13.09
C VAL A 41 0.49 10.90 -14.02
N SER A 42 1.51 11.54 -13.44
CA SER A 42 2.65 12.13 -14.17
C SER A 42 3.98 11.68 -13.56
N ALA A 43 3.96 10.69 -12.67
CA ALA A 43 5.12 10.21 -11.92
C ALA A 43 4.94 8.73 -11.52
N ALA A 44 5.82 8.26 -10.63
CA ALA A 44 5.74 6.91 -10.06
C ALA A 44 4.44 6.69 -9.28
N ALA A 45 3.90 5.48 -9.30
CA ALA A 45 2.78 5.13 -8.45
C ALA A 45 3.20 4.93 -6.98
N GLY A 46 2.20 4.87 -6.11
CA GLY A 46 2.39 4.45 -4.73
C GLY A 46 2.53 2.94 -4.63
N ASN A 47 3.33 2.48 -3.66
CA ASN A 47 3.40 1.06 -3.32
C ASN A 47 2.16 0.64 -2.52
N GLY A 48 1.77 -0.62 -2.62
CA GLY A 48 0.77 -1.22 -1.76
C GLY A 48 1.27 -1.36 -0.32
N GLY A 49 0.36 -1.22 0.64
CA GLY A 49 0.63 -1.38 2.06
C GLY A 49 0.80 -2.85 2.45
N ALA A 50 1.63 -3.12 3.45
CA ALA A 50 1.75 -4.47 4.01
C ALA A 50 0.44 -4.89 4.69
N GLY A 51 0.08 -6.17 4.56
CA GLY A 51 -0.98 -6.80 5.33
C GLY A 51 -0.64 -6.89 6.81
N GLY A 52 -1.64 -6.71 7.65
CA GLY A 52 -1.52 -6.78 9.10
C GLY A 52 -1.24 -8.19 9.59
N ARG A 53 -0.51 -8.31 10.70
CA ARG A 53 -0.30 -9.60 11.36
C ARG A 53 -1.61 -10.09 11.97
N ALA A 54 -1.83 -11.40 11.93
CA ALA A 54 -2.87 -12.05 12.71
C ALA A 54 -2.70 -11.80 14.22
N GLY A 55 -3.73 -12.17 14.98
CA GLY A 55 -3.67 -12.23 16.42
C GLY A 55 -2.65 -13.27 16.88
N LEU A 56 -2.03 -13.01 18.03
CA LEU A 56 -0.91 -13.82 18.53
C LEU A 56 -1.24 -15.32 18.59
N LEU A 57 -2.41 -15.68 19.12
CA LEU A 57 -2.77 -17.08 19.34
C LEU A 57 -3.34 -17.72 18.08
N SER A 58 -4.25 -17.03 17.41
CA SER A 58 -4.95 -17.56 16.25
C SER A 58 -5.44 -16.45 15.34
N GLY A 59 -5.38 -16.73 14.04
CA GLY A 59 -5.92 -15.88 13.00
C GLY A 59 -5.08 -15.94 11.72
N ASN A 60 -5.69 -15.50 10.62
CA ASN A 60 -5.00 -15.37 9.35
C ASN A 60 -4.33 -14.01 9.22
N GLY A 61 -3.13 -13.97 8.64
CA GLY A 61 -2.51 -12.72 8.26
C GLY A 61 -3.31 -12.00 7.18
N GLY A 62 -3.32 -10.66 7.21
CA GLY A 62 -3.99 -9.86 6.18
C GLY A 62 -3.26 -9.93 4.85
N ALA A 63 -3.97 -9.82 3.73
CA ALA A 63 -3.33 -9.69 2.42
C ALA A 63 -2.57 -8.36 2.31
N GLY A 64 -1.48 -8.33 1.55
CA GLY A 64 -0.82 -7.09 1.15
C GLY A 64 -1.64 -6.36 0.08
N GLY A 65 -1.60 -5.03 0.09
CA GLY A 65 -2.26 -4.21 -0.94
C GLY A 65 -1.52 -4.25 -2.27
N HIS A 66 -2.22 -4.01 -3.37
CA HIS A 66 -1.62 -3.93 -4.69
C HIS A 66 -0.83 -2.62 -4.86
N GLY A 67 0.21 -2.64 -5.70
CA GLY A 67 0.88 -1.42 -6.13
C GLY A 67 -0.01 -0.61 -7.08
N GLY A 68 0.07 0.71 -7.02
CA GLY A 68 -0.68 1.60 -7.90
C GLY A 68 -0.17 1.58 -9.34
N THR A 69 -0.98 2.05 -10.30
CA THR A 69 -0.52 2.30 -11.66
C THR A 69 0.25 3.62 -11.74
N GLY A 70 1.40 3.67 -12.40
CA GLY A 70 2.18 4.90 -12.52
C GLY A 70 2.58 5.20 -13.95
N HIS A 71 2.79 6.47 -14.28
CA HIS A 71 3.30 6.91 -15.58
C HIS A 71 4.73 6.38 -15.73
N THR A 72 5.68 6.88 -14.94
CA THR A 72 7.10 6.50 -15.04
C THR A 72 7.41 5.11 -14.48
N SER A 73 6.71 4.67 -13.44
CA SER A 73 6.90 3.36 -12.81
C SER A 73 5.65 2.95 -12.04
N GLY A 74 5.23 1.69 -12.18
CA GLY A 74 4.19 1.11 -11.34
C GLY A 74 4.66 0.92 -9.90
N GLY A 75 3.70 0.86 -8.97
CA GLY A 75 3.97 0.62 -7.55
C GLY A 75 4.32 -0.83 -7.28
N ILE A 76 5.14 -1.08 -6.26
CA ILE A 76 5.39 -2.44 -5.76
C ILE A 76 4.18 -2.90 -4.94
N GLY A 77 3.80 -4.17 -5.04
CA GLY A 77 2.77 -4.76 -4.18
C GLY A 77 3.25 -4.94 -2.73
N GLY A 78 2.35 -4.81 -1.77
CA GLY A 78 2.63 -4.98 -0.36
C GLY A 78 2.84 -6.44 0.03
N THR A 79 3.63 -6.70 1.06
CA THR A 79 3.79 -8.05 1.61
C THR A 79 2.52 -8.49 2.35
N GLY A 80 2.20 -9.79 2.33
CA GLY A 80 1.16 -10.33 3.19
C GLY A 80 1.56 -10.38 4.67
N GLY A 81 0.57 -10.47 5.55
CA GLY A 81 0.74 -10.53 7.00
C GLY A 81 1.06 -11.93 7.52
N ALA A 82 1.67 -12.01 8.70
CA ALA A 82 1.96 -13.29 9.35
C ALA A 82 0.71 -13.95 9.97
N ALA A 83 0.71 -15.28 10.04
CA ALA A 83 -0.31 -16.09 10.73
C ALA A 83 -0.20 -16.02 12.26
N GLY A 84 -1.23 -16.48 12.97
CA GLY A 84 -1.19 -16.73 14.41
C GLY A 84 -0.32 -17.94 14.77
N LEU A 85 0.19 -18.00 16.00
CA LEU A 85 1.14 -19.02 16.47
C LEU A 85 0.58 -20.44 16.47
N LEU A 86 -0.70 -20.60 16.86
CA LEU A 86 -1.31 -21.92 17.06
C LEU A 86 -2.17 -22.34 15.87
N SER A 87 -2.77 -21.38 15.18
CA SER A 87 -3.65 -21.64 14.03
C SER A 87 -3.78 -20.41 13.15
N GLY A 88 -3.83 -20.65 11.84
CA GLY A 88 -4.03 -19.65 10.80
C GLY A 88 -3.07 -19.82 9.62
N ALA A 89 -3.32 -19.06 8.56
CA ALA A 89 -2.45 -18.96 7.40
C ALA A 89 -1.83 -17.56 7.28
N GLY A 90 -0.66 -17.48 6.66
CA GLY A 90 -0.10 -16.19 6.26
C GLY A 90 -0.97 -15.54 5.19
N GLY A 91 -0.97 -14.22 5.14
CA GLY A 91 -1.60 -13.46 4.08
C GLY A 91 -0.81 -13.55 2.78
N THR A 92 -1.49 -13.46 1.65
CA THR A 92 -0.86 -13.34 0.33
C THR A 92 -0.22 -11.97 0.15
N GLY A 93 0.87 -11.89 -0.61
CA GLY A 93 1.38 -10.61 -1.09
C GLY A 93 0.45 -9.98 -2.14
N GLY A 94 0.50 -8.66 -2.24
CA GLY A 94 -0.15 -7.89 -3.30
C GLY A 94 0.67 -7.94 -4.59
N THR A 95 -0.01 -7.77 -5.72
CA THR A 95 0.66 -7.68 -7.03
C THR A 95 1.28 -6.29 -7.21
N GLY A 96 2.36 -6.22 -8.01
CA GLY A 96 2.86 -4.94 -8.52
C GLY A 96 1.83 -4.27 -9.43
N GLY A 97 1.90 -2.94 -9.50
CA GLY A 97 1.13 -2.12 -10.41
C GLY A 97 1.83 -1.96 -11.75
N PRO A 98 1.07 -1.76 -12.84
CA PRO A 98 1.61 -1.53 -14.18
C PRO A 98 2.18 -0.12 -14.38
N VAL A 99 2.97 0.02 -15.44
CA VAL A 99 3.32 1.33 -16.04
C VAL A 99 2.28 1.71 -17.08
N SER A 100 1.89 2.98 -17.10
CA SER A 100 0.84 3.51 -17.98
C SER A 100 1.36 4.47 -19.06
N GLY A 101 2.64 4.90 -19.04
CA GLY A 101 3.20 5.80 -20.05
C GLY A 101 4.67 6.17 -19.86
#